data_AF-A0A232FL17-F1
#
_entry.id   AF-A0A232FL17-F1
#
_cell.length_a   1.000
_cell.length_b   1.000
_cell.length_c   1.000
_cell.angle_alpha   90.00
_cell.angle_beta   90.00
_cell.angle_gamma   90.00
#
_symmetry.space_group_name_H-M   'P 1'
#
loop_
_entity.id
_entity.type
_entity.pdbx_description
1 polymer ?
#
loop_
_entity_poly.entity_id
_entity_poly.type
_entity_poly.pdbx_seq_one_letter_code
_entity_poly.pdbx_strand_id
1 'polypeptide(L)'
;MKCFVYYLKVLPYIYRCIGSKHLPFEGNTFIHLDSHPDMLVPKDMNADTVWRKDDLFEEISIENWMLPAAYAGHFTNIIWVKPPWAHQMVDGVRNFLIGKHKESGCIR
;
A
#
# COMPACT_ATOMS: atom_id res chain seq x y z
N MET A 1 -23.99 0.17 -15.52
CA MET A 1 -22.62 -0.29 -15.22
C MET A 1 -21.73 0.94 -15.12
N LYS A 2 -21.44 1.43 -13.91
CA LYS A 2 -20.54 2.59 -13.73
C LYS A 2 -19.13 2.05 -13.56
N CYS A 3 -18.34 2.15 -14.63
CA CYS A 3 -16.89 1.99 -14.55
C CYS A 3 -16.35 3.18 -13.75
N PHE A 4 -15.91 2.93 -12.51
CA PHE A 4 -15.31 3.97 -11.67
C PHE A 4 -13.79 3.87 -11.79
N VAL A 5 -13.20 4.74 -12.60
CA VAL A 5 -11.77 5.05 -12.54
C VAL A 5 -11.57 6.02 -11.37
N TYR A 6 -11.33 5.50 -10.17
CA TYR A 6 -10.81 6.28 -9.03
C TYR A 6 -9.85 5.40 -8.22
N TYR A 7 -8.68 5.09 -8.79
CA TYR A 7 -7.60 4.38 -8.09
C TYR A 7 -7.16 5.10 -6.79
N LEU A 8 -7.33 6.43 -6.71
CA LEU A 8 -6.96 7.24 -5.54
C LEU A 8 -7.82 7.00 -4.28
N LYS A 9 -8.86 6.17 -4.31
CA LYS A 9 -9.77 5.98 -3.17
C LYS A 9 -9.70 4.61 -2.50
N VAL A 10 -8.80 3.71 -2.93
CA VAL A 10 -8.71 2.35 -2.39
C VAL A 10 -8.43 2.35 -0.88
N LEU A 11 -7.40 3.05 -0.42
CA LEU A 11 -7.02 3.06 0.99
C LEU A 11 -8.12 3.61 1.92
N PRO A 12 -8.81 4.73 1.60
CA PRO A 12 -10.00 5.16 2.35
C PRO A 12 -11.11 4.10 2.48
N TYR A 13 -11.38 3.31 1.42
CA TYR A 13 -12.36 2.23 1.51
C TYR A 13 -11.88 1.11 2.43
N ILE A 14 -10.62 0.73 2.37
CA ILE A 14 -10.02 -0.26 3.28
C ILE A 14 -10.13 0.22 4.72
N TYR A 15 -9.78 1.48 5.00
CA TYR A 15 -9.87 2.07 6.34
C TYR A 15 -11.32 2.10 6.85
N ARG A 16 -12.29 2.36 5.98
CA ARG A 16 -13.71 2.25 6.33
C ARG A 16 -14.09 0.81 6.69
N CYS A 17 -13.63 -0.19 5.94
CA CYS A 17 -13.88 -1.59 6.26
C CYS A 17 -13.23 -2.02 7.58
N ILE A 18 -12.03 -1.55 7.87
CA ILE A 18 -11.35 -1.75 9.17
C ILE A 18 -12.15 -1.08 10.30
N GLY A 19 -12.49 0.20 10.16
CA GLY A 19 -13.24 0.94 11.19
C GLY A 19 -14.65 0.40 11.45
N SER A 20 -15.26 -0.22 10.44
CA SER A 20 -16.55 -0.92 10.55
C SER A 20 -16.44 -2.41 10.86
N LYS A 21 -15.22 -2.92 11.15
CA LYS A 21 -14.93 -4.30 11.53
C LYS A 21 -15.30 -5.37 10.48
N HIS A 22 -15.41 -4.98 9.21
CA HIS A 22 -15.48 -5.93 8.09
C HIS A 22 -14.11 -6.53 7.76
N LEU A 23 -13.04 -5.82 8.12
CA LEU A 23 -11.66 -6.30 8.03
C LEU A 23 -11.00 -6.25 9.42
N PRO A 24 -10.12 -7.21 9.75
CA PRO A 24 -9.17 -7.09 10.84
C PRO A 24 -8.37 -5.78 10.78
N PHE A 25 -7.98 -5.26 11.94
CA PHE A 25 -7.17 -4.04 12.02
C PHE A 25 -5.76 -4.23 11.44
N GLU A 26 -5.18 -5.41 11.66
CA GLU A 26 -3.81 -5.76 11.27
C GLU A 26 -3.77 -7.18 10.67
N GLY A 27 -2.66 -7.52 10.01
CA GLY A 27 -2.41 -8.90 9.58
C GLY A 27 -3.14 -9.32 8.30
N ASN A 28 -3.75 -8.38 7.57
CA ASN A 28 -4.48 -8.73 6.36
C ASN A 28 -3.52 -9.13 5.23
N THR A 29 -4.03 -9.92 4.28
CA THR A 29 -3.35 -10.20 3.00
C THR A 29 -4.03 -9.40 1.90
N PHE A 30 -3.26 -8.58 1.18
CA PHE A 30 -3.75 -7.78 0.06
C PHE A 30 -3.42 -8.46 -1.27
N ILE A 31 -4.40 -8.59 -2.15
CA ILE A 31 -4.22 -9.16 -3.49
C ILE A 31 -4.40 -8.03 -4.51
N HIS A 32 -3.33 -7.71 -5.23
CA HIS A 32 -3.28 -6.69 -6.28
C HIS A 32 -3.36 -7.36 -7.65
N LEU A 33 -4.39 -7.02 -8.42
CA LEU A 33 -4.60 -7.54 -9.77
C LEU A 33 -4.39 -6.39 -10.77
N ASP A 34 -3.17 -6.24 -11.26
CA ASP A 34 -2.81 -5.14 -12.18
C ASP A 34 -1.60 -5.52 -13.04
N SER A 35 -1.41 -4.83 -14.16
CA SER A 35 -0.18 -4.90 -14.94
C SER A 35 0.99 -4.17 -14.29
N HIS A 36 0.75 -3.30 -13.32
CA HIS A 36 1.76 -2.56 -12.56
C HIS A 36 1.83 -3.06 -11.12
N PRO A 37 3.04 -3.12 -10.52
CA PRO A 37 3.17 -3.57 -9.14
C PRO A 37 2.61 -2.57 -8.14
N ASP A 38 2.67 -1.26 -8.41
CA ASP A 38 2.24 -0.18 -7.52
C ASP A 38 2.82 -0.25 -6.08
N MET A 39 4.00 -0.86 -5.95
CA MET A 39 4.73 -1.04 -4.69
C MET A 39 5.90 -0.05 -4.57
N LEU A 40 5.77 1.18 -5.07
CA LEU A 40 6.78 2.20 -4.81
C LEU A 40 6.67 2.69 -3.36
N VAL A 41 7.77 3.22 -2.84
CA VAL A 41 7.79 3.91 -1.54
C VAL A 41 7.83 5.42 -1.81
N PRO A 42 6.96 6.25 -1.17
CA PRO A 42 7.05 7.70 -1.27
C PRO A 42 8.44 8.19 -0.82
N LYS A 43 9.14 8.95 -1.68
CA LYS A 43 10.56 9.29 -1.45
C LYS A 43 10.76 10.19 -0.23
N ASP A 44 9.89 11.16 -0.02
CA ASP A 44 10.11 12.22 0.97
C ASP A 44 9.06 12.22 2.09
N MET A 45 8.17 11.21 2.12
CA MET A 45 7.15 11.10 3.16
C MET A 45 7.78 10.68 4.48
N ASN A 46 7.53 11.47 5.53
CA ASN A 46 7.88 11.12 6.90
C ASN A 46 7.21 9.80 7.30
N ALA A 47 7.96 8.87 7.89
CA ALA A 47 7.42 7.55 8.25
C ALA A 47 6.26 7.63 9.24
N ASP A 48 6.25 8.62 10.13
CA ASP A 48 5.21 8.75 11.15
C ASP A 48 3.88 9.26 10.56
N THR A 49 3.87 9.71 9.30
CA THR A 49 2.66 10.11 8.58
C THR A 49 1.65 8.97 8.45
N VAL A 50 2.09 7.70 8.45
CA VAL A 50 1.17 6.57 8.27
C VAL A 50 0.08 6.46 9.34
N TRP A 51 0.29 7.05 10.52
CA TRP A 51 -0.70 7.10 11.61
C TRP A 51 -1.59 8.35 11.60
N ARG A 52 -1.28 9.33 10.74
CA ARG A 52 -2.08 10.55 10.57
C ARG A 52 -2.87 10.43 9.27
N LYS A 53 -4.10 9.94 9.40
CA LYS A 53 -4.94 9.52 8.26
C LYS A 53 -5.06 10.58 7.16
N ASP A 54 -5.36 11.83 7.52
CA ASP A 54 -5.61 12.88 6.53
C ASP A 54 -4.31 13.27 5.82
N ASP A 55 -3.21 13.51 6.56
CA ASP A 55 -1.87 13.73 6.01
C ASP A 55 -1.41 12.58 5.09
N LEU A 56 -1.65 11.32 5.50
CA LEU A 56 -1.29 10.15 4.70
C LEU A 56 -1.99 10.15 3.34
N PHE A 57 -3.27 10.53 3.30
CA PHE A 57 -4.03 10.57 2.05
C PHE A 57 -3.57 11.67 1.10
N GLU A 58 -2.93 12.72 1.61
CA GLU A 58 -2.34 13.80 0.81
C GLU A 58 -0.96 13.42 0.24
N GLU A 59 -0.21 12.57 0.94
CA GLU A 59 1.17 12.19 0.58
C GLU A 59 1.27 10.95 -0.33
N ILE A 60 0.27 10.08 -0.31
CA ILE A 60 0.26 8.86 -1.14
C ILE A 60 -0.37 9.10 -2.52
N SER A 61 -0.03 8.22 -3.45
CA SER A 61 -0.50 8.17 -4.82
C SER A 61 -0.81 6.73 -5.21
N ILE A 62 -1.44 6.56 -6.38
CA ILE A 62 -1.86 5.26 -6.91
C ILE A 62 -0.73 4.23 -6.98
N GLU A 63 0.51 4.69 -7.15
CA GLU A 63 1.70 3.87 -7.34
C GLU A 63 2.47 3.54 -6.06
N ASN A 64 2.13 4.15 -4.91
CA ASN A 64 2.98 4.12 -3.71
C ASN A 64 2.24 3.97 -2.35
N TRP A 65 0.95 3.66 -2.36
CA TRP A 65 0.12 3.61 -1.14
C TRP A 65 0.22 2.28 -0.37
N MET A 66 0.55 1.18 -1.04
CA MET A 66 0.52 -0.16 -0.44
C MET A 66 1.55 -0.37 0.67
N LEU A 67 2.77 0.13 0.46
CA LEU A 67 3.87 -0.05 1.42
C LEU A 67 3.69 0.81 2.69
N PRO A 68 3.23 2.08 2.62
CA PRO A 68 2.78 2.82 3.79
C PRO A 68 1.72 2.09 4.62
N ALA A 69 0.71 1.48 3.96
CA ALA A 69 -0.33 0.73 4.66
C ALA A 69 0.20 -0.58 5.28
N ALA A 70 1.18 -1.23 4.65
CA ALA A 70 1.88 -2.37 5.24
C ALA A 70 2.72 -1.94 6.46
N TYR A 71 3.42 -0.81 6.39
CA TYR A 71 4.16 -0.26 7.53
C TYR A 71 3.26 0.11 8.72
N ALA A 72 2.04 0.60 8.44
CA ALA A 72 1.01 0.82 9.47
C ALA A 72 0.48 -0.49 10.11
N GLY A 73 0.87 -1.66 9.60
CA GLY A 73 0.47 -2.98 10.10
C GLY A 73 -0.80 -3.55 9.48
N HIS A 74 -1.47 -2.81 8.59
CA HIS A 74 -2.74 -3.25 7.99
C HIS A 74 -2.56 -4.47 7.08
N PHE A 75 -1.41 -4.57 6.41
CA PHE A 75 -1.06 -5.70 5.56
C PHE A 75 0.22 -6.38 6.02
N THR A 76 0.22 -7.71 6.05
CA THR A 76 1.43 -8.52 6.25
C THR A 76 1.93 -9.11 4.95
N ASN A 77 1.01 -9.54 4.07
CA ASN A 77 1.34 -10.12 2.78
C ASN A 77 0.71 -9.27 1.67
N ILE A 78 1.50 -8.99 0.63
CA ILE A 78 1.03 -8.36 -0.60
C ILE A 78 1.30 -9.33 -1.74
N ILE A 79 0.23 -9.76 -2.42
CA ILE A 79 0.29 -10.68 -3.56
C ILE A 79 -0.02 -9.88 -4.81
N TRP A 80 0.96 -9.73 -5.70
CA TRP A 80 0.74 -9.14 -7.02
C TRP A 80 0.55 -10.23 -8.06
N VAL A 81 -0.64 -10.27 -8.66
CA VAL A 81 -0.95 -11.15 -9.79
C VAL A 81 -0.94 -10.30 -11.05
N LYS A 82 0.01 -10.59 -11.94
CA LYS A 82 0.27 -9.79 -13.14
C LYS A 82 0.07 -10.61 -14.41
N PRO A 83 -0.29 -9.96 -15.52
CA PRO A 83 -0.38 -10.64 -16.79
C PRO A 83 1.01 -11.05 -17.32
N PRO A 84 1.09 -12.03 -18.26
CA PRO A 84 2.37 -12.54 -18.76
C PRO A 84 3.30 -11.50 -19.40
N TRP A 85 2.75 -10.38 -19.89
CA TRP A 85 3.50 -9.29 -20.52
C TRP A 85 4.05 -8.24 -19.53
N ALA A 86 3.73 -8.33 -18.25
CA ALA A 86 4.27 -7.45 -17.22
C ALA A 86 5.63 -7.97 -16.73
N HIS A 87 6.70 -7.23 -17.00
CA HIS A 87 8.09 -7.65 -16.75
C HIS A 87 8.80 -6.81 -15.67
N GLN A 88 8.08 -5.93 -14.96
CA GLN A 88 8.68 -5.01 -13.97
C GLN A 88 9.35 -5.74 -12.80
N MET A 89 8.84 -6.92 -12.40
CA MET A 89 9.48 -7.78 -11.41
C MET A 89 9.40 -9.24 -11.85
N VAL A 90 10.43 -10.02 -11.54
CA VAL A 90 10.43 -11.47 -11.74
C VAL A 90 9.49 -12.14 -10.73
N ASP A 91 8.70 -13.09 -11.21
CA ASP A 91 7.81 -13.92 -10.41
C ASP A 91 8.57 -14.62 -9.28
N GLY A 92 7.97 -14.67 -8.10
CA GLY A 92 8.56 -15.32 -6.94
C GLY A 92 8.13 -14.70 -5.64
N VAL A 93 8.68 -15.22 -4.54
CA VAL A 93 8.44 -14.71 -3.19
C VAL A 93 9.62 -13.84 -2.78
N ARG A 94 9.33 -12.63 -2.29
CA ARG A 94 10.33 -11.72 -1.74
C ARG A 94 9.89 -11.32 -0.33
N ASN A 95 10.82 -11.45 0.61
CA ASN A 95 10.66 -10.94 1.96
C ASN A 95 11.55 -9.71 2.10
N PHE A 96 10.98 -8.62 2.59
CA PHE A 96 11.71 -7.38 2.85
C PHE A 96 11.08 -6.68 4.05
N LEU A 97 11.81 -5.72 4.61
CA LEU A 97 11.34 -4.87 5.69
C LEU A 97 11.01 -3.50 5.12
N ILE A 98 9.96 -2.88 5.66
CA ILE A 98 9.54 -1.51 5.38
C ILE A 98 9.47 -0.78 6.71
N GLY A 99 10.01 0.43 6.80
CA GLY A 99 9.83 1.24 7.98
C GLY A 99 10.57 2.57 8.00
N LYS A 100 10.76 3.13 9.19
CA LYS A 100 11.39 4.44 9.36
C LYS A 100 12.89 4.34 9.18
N HIS A 101 13.41 5.07 8.19
CA HIS A 101 14.84 5.24 8.03
C HIS A 101 15.42 6.07 9.19
N LYS A 102 16.52 5.62 9.79
CA LYS A 102 17.06 6.18 11.04
C LYS A 102 17.53 7.62 10.92
N GLU A 103 18.15 7.96 9.78
CA GLU A 103 18.77 9.28 9.59
C GLU A 103 17.79 10.29 8.99
N SER A 104 17.04 9.90 7.96
CA SER A 104 16.13 10.80 7.25
C SER A 104 14.73 10.86 7.87
N GLY A 105 14.36 9.91 8.73
CA GLY A 105 13.01 9.79 9.28
C GLY A 105 11.92 9.44 8.24
N CYS A 106 12.28 9.28 6.98
CA CYS A 106 11.35 8.93 5.89
C CYS A 106 11.07 7.43 5.87
N ILE A 107 9.96 7.03 5.25
CA ILE A 107 9.63 5.62 5.02
C ILE A 107 10.58 4.99 3.99
N ARG A 108 11.13 3.80 4.26
CA ARG A 108 12.06 3.06 3.40
C ARG A 108 11.91 1.56 3.52
#